data_AF-A0A416UMA0-F1
#
_entry.id   AF-A0A416UMA0-F1
#
_cell.length_a   1.000
_cell.length_b   1.000
_cell.length_c   1.000
_cell.angle_alpha   90.00
_cell.angle_beta   90.00
_cell.angle_gamma   90.00
#
_symmetry.space_group_name_H-M   'P 1'
#
loop_
_entity.id
_entity.type
_entity.pdbx_description
1 polymer ?
#
loop_
_entity_poly.entity_id
_entity_poly.type
_entity_poly.pdbx_seq_one_letter_code
_entity_poly.pdbx_strand_id
1 'polypeptide(L)'
;MSSGESERIAICCVLLDVMKAMGAEDDIEACRHYQSLKGKMNITDSDFEQARSASVLSSLVVLKGMHYNKKMLLALTVCDFYSGYTHVPLNFRIAFETLMNAIEWPISFSEILTISRTE
;
A
#
# COMPACT_ATOMS: atom_id res chain seq x y z
N MET A 1 -16.13 -14.54 -2.93
CA MET A 1 -15.35 -13.37 -3.41
C MET A 1 -14.41 -13.85 -4.50
N SER A 2 -14.30 -13.10 -5.58
CA SER A 2 -13.31 -13.42 -6.62
C SER A 2 -11.90 -13.12 -6.11
N SER A 3 -10.87 -13.82 -6.60
CA SER A 3 -9.47 -13.56 -6.22
C SER A 3 -9.09 -12.07 -6.37
N GLY A 4 -9.52 -11.43 -7.46
CA GLY A 4 -9.27 -10.01 -7.70
C GLY A 4 -9.99 -9.07 -6.73
N GLU A 5 -11.21 -9.41 -6.28
CA GLU A 5 -11.95 -8.64 -5.28
C GLU A 5 -11.28 -8.70 -3.90
N SER A 6 -10.85 -9.90 -3.47
CA SER A 6 -10.11 -10.07 -2.22
C SER A 6 -8.79 -9.30 -2.22
N GLU A 7 -8.06 -9.29 -3.34
CA GLU A 7 -6.84 -8.49 -3.49
C GLU A 7 -7.12 -6.98 -3.37
N ARG A 8 -8.15 -6.46 -4.04
CA ARG A 8 -8.51 -5.03 -3.97
C ARG A 8 -8.85 -4.60 -2.54
N ILE A 9 -9.68 -5.38 -1.84
CA ILE A 9 -10.07 -5.07 -0.46
C ILE A 9 -8.85 -5.14 0.46
N ALA A 10 -7.97 -6.12 0.27
CA ALA A 10 -6.75 -6.24 1.07
C ALA A 10 -5.78 -5.06 0.85
N ILE A 11 -5.64 -4.59 -0.40
CA ILE A 11 -4.88 -3.38 -0.74
C ILE A 11 -5.49 -2.17 -0.01
N CYS A 12 -6.79 -1.95 -0.16
CA CYS A 12 -7.47 -0.81 0.47
C CYS A 12 -7.36 -0.85 1.99
N CYS A 13 -7.42 -2.04 2.61
CA CYS A 13 -7.29 -2.22 4.05
C CYS A 13 -5.92 -1.76 4.56
N VAL A 14 -4.84 -2.16 3.88
CA VAL A 14 -3.47 -1.72 4.23
C VAL A 14 -3.28 -0.23 3.99
N LEU A 15 -3.81 0.31 2.88
CA LEU A 15 -3.70 1.73 2.58
C LEU A 15 -4.43 2.60 3.62
N LEU A 16 -5.63 2.19 4.05
CA LEU A 16 -6.36 2.86 5.13
C LEU A 16 -5.57 2.85 6.44
N ASP A 17 -4.93 1.74 6.81
CA ASP A 17 -4.13 1.64 8.03
C ASP A 17 -2.90 2.57 7.98
N VAL A 18 -2.21 2.61 6.84
CA VAL A 18 -1.08 3.52 6.60
C VAL A 18 -1.52 4.98 6.68
N MET A 19 -2.61 5.36 5.98
CA MET A 19 -3.13 6.73 5.97
C MET A 19 -3.56 7.18 7.36
N LYS A 20 -4.22 6.30 8.12
CA LYS A 20 -4.61 6.54 9.51
C LYS A 20 -3.39 6.76 10.41
N ALA A 21 -2.32 5.98 10.23
CA ALA A 21 -1.08 6.14 10.98
C ALA A 21 -0.36 7.47 10.68
N MET A 22 -0.56 8.02 9.48
CA MET A 22 -0.03 9.33 9.09
C MET A 22 -0.94 10.52 9.44
N GLY A 23 -2.23 10.27 9.72
CA GLY A 23 -3.24 11.30 9.89
C GLY A 23 -3.67 11.97 8.57
N ALA A 24 -3.60 11.25 7.45
CA ALA A 24 -3.82 11.77 6.09
C ALA A 24 -4.88 10.94 5.32
N GLU A 25 -6.09 10.81 5.87
CA GLU A 25 -7.14 9.95 5.31
C GLU A 25 -7.74 10.45 3.98
N ASP A 26 -7.58 11.73 3.64
CA ASP A 26 -8.22 12.34 2.45
C ASP A 26 -7.27 12.56 1.25
N ASP A 27 -5.98 12.21 1.35
CA ASP A 27 -4.94 12.65 0.40
C ASP A 27 -4.48 11.58 -0.61
N ILE A 28 -5.07 10.39 -0.59
CA ILE A 28 -4.62 9.25 -1.41
C ILE A 28 -4.70 9.52 -2.92
N GLU A 29 -5.67 10.32 -3.36
CA GLU A 29 -5.84 10.64 -4.77
C GLU A 29 -4.70 11.54 -5.31
N ALA A 30 -3.96 12.24 -4.45
CA ALA A 30 -2.78 13.00 -4.83
C ALA A 30 -1.53 12.12 -5.08
N CYS A 31 -1.55 10.86 -4.64
CA CYS A 31 -0.43 9.93 -4.84
C CYS A 31 -0.40 9.40 -6.28
N ARG A 32 0.67 9.71 -7.02
CA ARG A 32 0.83 9.27 -8.42
C ARG A 32 0.82 7.75 -8.57
N HIS A 33 1.49 7.02 -7.68
CA HIS A 33 1.55 5.56 -7.78
C HIS A 33 0.23 4.92 -7.38
N TYR A 34 -0.57 5.59 -6.55
CA TYR A 34 -1.94 5.15 -6.26
C TYR A 34 -2.81 5.22 -7.51
N GLN A 35 -2.72 6.27 -8.34
CA GLN A 35 -3.51 6.33 -9.58
C GLN A 35 -3.19 5.14 -10.52
N SER A 36 -1.91 4.78 -10.64
CA SER A 36 -1.47 3.59 -11.38
C SER A 36 -2.01 2.29 -10.76
N LEU A 37 -1.97 2.17 -9.43
CA LEU A 37 -2.49 1.02 -8.69
C LEU A 37 -4.01 0.89 -8.86
N LYS A 38 -4.74 1.99 -8.70
CA LYS A 38 -6.20 2.10 -8.84
C LYS A 38 -6.65 1.66 -10.22
N GLY A 39 -6.03 2.19 -11.27
CA GLY A 39 -6.34 1.80 -12.66
C GLY A 39 -6.03 0.33 -12.94
N LYS A 40 -4.85 -0.16 -12.50
CA LYS A 40 -4.44 -1.56 -12.75
C LYS A 40 -5.31 -2.58 -12.03
N MET A 41 -5.76 -2.25 -10.83
CA MET A 41 -6.55 -3.13 -9.99
C MET A 41 -8.05 -2.93 -10.19
N ASN A 42 -8.48 -1.85 -10.84
CA ASN A 42 -9.87 -1.39 -10.89
C ASN A 42 -10.44 -1.18 -9.48
N ILE A 43 -9.70 -0.47 -8.63
CA ILE A 43 -10.13 -0.10 -7.27
C ILE A 43 -11.22 0.96 -7.34
N THR A 44 -12.25 0.75 -6.51
CA THR A 44 -13.43 1.61 -6.38
C THR A 44 -13.65 2.01 -4.93
N ASP A 45 -14.47 3.04 -4.71
CA ASP A 45 -14.85 3.48 -3.36
C ASP A 45 -15.51 2.34 -2.56
N SER A 46 -16.24 1.45 -3.23
CA SER A 46 -16.84 0.27 -2.59
C SER A 46 -15.81 -0.71 -2.03
N ASP A 47 -14.59 -0.77 -2.58
CA ASP A 47 -13.52 -1.61 -2.03
C ASP A 47 -12.98 -1.00 -0.73
N PHE A 48 -12.89 0.34 -0.64
CA PHE A 48 -12.54 1.05 0.60
C PHE A 48 -13.60 0.89 1.68
N GLU A 49 -14.89 1.00 1.33
CA GLU A 49 -15.98 0.80 2.28
C GLU A 49 -15.93 -0.60 2.91
N GLN A 50 -15.68 -1.63 2.10
CA GLN A 50 -15.52 -3.00 2.60
C GLN A 50 -14.25 -3.14 3.46
N ALA A 51 -13.15 -2.53 3.03
CA ALA A 51 -11.87 -2.59 3.72
C ALA A 51 -11.89 -1.99 5.14
N ARG A 52 -12.78 -1.03 5.43
CA ARG A 52 -12.96 -0.47 6.80
C ARG A 52 -13.31 -1.53 7.86
N SER A 53 -13.94 -2.63 7.44
CA SER A 53 -14.29 -3.75 8.32
C SER A 53 -13.32 -4.93 8.24
N ALA A 54 -12.34 -4.86 7.34
CA ALA A 54 -11.38 -5.93 7.11
C ALA A 54 -10.25 -5.91 8.15
N SER A 55 -9.72 -7.10 8.46
CA SER A 55 -8.53 -7.24 9.29
C SER A 55 -7.27 -7.00 8.46
N VAL A 56 -6.38 -6.12 8.95
CA VAL A 56 -5.06 -5.90 8.33
C VAL A 56 -4.27 -7.21 8.29
N LEU A 57 -4.28 -8.00 9.36
CA LEU A 57 -3.56 -9.29 9.39
C LEU A 57 -4.08 -10.28 8.35
N SER A 58 -5.40 -10.37 8.17
CA SER A 58 -5.99 -11.22 7.13
C SER A 58 -5.67 -10.68 5.73
N SER A 59 -5.63 -9.36 5.57
CA SER A 59 -5.26 -8.71 4.32
C SER A 59 -3.80 -8.99 3.93
N LEU A 60 -2.88 -8.99 4.90
CA LEU A 60 -1.47 -9.36 4.66
C LEU A 60 -1.33 -10.77 4.09
N VAL A 61 -2.14 -11.73 4.54
CA VAL A 61 -2.15 -13.10 3.99
C VAL A 61 -2.56 -13.11 2.52
N VAL A 62 -3.56 -12.31 2.14
CA VAL A 62 -3.97 -12.17 0.73
C VAL A 62 -2.86 -11.51 -0.09
N LEU A 63 -2.31 -10.40 0.41
CA LEU A 63 -1.26 -9.65 -0.29
C LEU A 63 0.01 -10.47 -0.48
N LYS A 64 0.33 -11.38 0.45
CA LYS A 64 1.45 -12.32 0.33
C LYS A 64 1.35 -13.20 -0.92
N GLY A 65 0.14 -13.63 -1.31
CA GLY A 65 -0.09 -14.42 -2.53
C GLY A 65 -0.19 -13.59 -3.82
N MET A 66 -0.15 -12.26 -3.72
CA MET A 66 -0.40 -11.36 -4.84
C MET A 66 0.78 -11.31 -5.82
N HIS A 67 0.48 -11.10 -7.11
CA HIS A 67 1.49 -10.97 -8.15
C HIS A 67 2.48 -9.82 -7.87
N TYR A 68 3.77 -10.03 -8.15
CA TYR A 68 4.86 -9.10 -7.81
C TYR A 68 4.64 -7.67 -8.33
N ASN A 69 4.17 -7.50 -9.57
CA ASN A 69 3.85 -6.17 -10.12
C ASN A 69 2.83 -5.37 -9.30
N LYS A 70 1.88 -6.04 -8.65
CA LYS A 70 0.88 -5.38 -7.79
C LYS A 70 1.48 -5.04 -6.43
N LYS A 71 2.33 -5.92 -5.88
CA LYS A 71 3.08 -5.67 -4.64
C LYS A 71 4.00 -4.46 -4.79
N MET A 72 4.67 -4.35 -5.94
CA MET A 72 5.51 -3.19 -6.27
C MET A 72 4.70 -1.88 -6.26
N LEU A 73 3.55 -1.83 -6.94
CA LEU A 73 2.72 -0.62 -6.95
C LEU A 73 2.18 -0.26 -5.56
N LEU A 74 1.83 -1.26 -4.74
CA LEU A 74 1.49 -1.04 -3.34
C LEU A 74 2.67 -0.43 -2.57
N ALA A 75 3.87 -1.00 -2.72
CA ALA A 75 5.09 -0.49 -2.09
C ALA A 75 5.41 0.96 -2.51
N LEU A 76 5.32 1.27 -3.81
CA LEU A 76 5.49 2.62 -4.34
C LEU A 76 4.44 3.59 -3.78
N THR A 77 3.19 3.16 -3.66
CA THR A 77 2.11 3.97 -3.08
C THR A 77 2.37 4.29 -1.61
N VAL A 78 2.75 3.30 -0.80
CA VAL A 78 3.13 3.52 0.61
C VAL A 78 4.39 4.39 0.71
N CYS A 79 5.30 4.27 -0.26
CA CYS A 79 6.48 5.13 -0.33
C CYS A 79 6.11 6.59 -0.61
N ASP A 80 5.19 6.86 -1.54
CA ASP A 80 4.71 8.22 -1.84
C ASP A 80 4.17 8.88 -0.57
N PHE A 81 3.32 8.17 0.16
CA PHE A 81 2.78 8.60 1.45
C PHE A 81 3.87 9.04 2.44
N TYR A 82 4.88 8.21 2.64
CA TYR A 82 5.98 8.55 3.55
C TYR A 82 6.91 9.63 3.00
N SER A 83 7.05 9.74 1.69
CA SER A 83 7.92 10.74 1.05
C SER A 83 7.41 12.19 1.18
N GLY A 84 6.14 12.38 1.54
CA GLY A 84 5.60 13.70 1.87
C GLY A 84 6.26 14.35 3.11
N TYR A 85 6.93 13.55 3.96
CA TYR A 85 7.69 14.06 5.09
C TYR A 85 9.10 14.51 4.66
N THR A 86 9.48 15.73 5.05
CA THR A 86 10.86 16.24 4.87
C THR A 86 11.91 15.32 5.49
N HIS A 87 11.56 14.68 6.61
CA HIS A 87 12.34 13.59 7.19
C HIS A 87 11.41 12.46 7.64
N VAL A 88 11.44 11.33 6.93
CA VAL A 88 10.60 10.16 7.23
C VAL A 88 10.93 9.63 8.63
N PRO A 89 9.96 9.62 9.58
CA PRO A 89 10.14 9.06 10.92
C PRO A 89 10.57 7.59 10.93
N LEU A 90 11.33 7.19 11.95
CA LEU A 90 11.86 5.82 12.07
C LEU A 90 10.74 4.77 12.12
N ASN A 91 9.66 5.04 12.85
CA ASN A 91 8.52 4.15 12.96
C ASN A 91 7.84 3.88 11.61
N PHE A 92 7.79 4.85 10.69
CA PHE A 92 7.24 4.63 9.34
C PHE A 92 8.17 3.80 8.47
N ARG A 93 9.49 3.96 8.60
CA ARG A 93 10.46 3.09 7.93
C ARG A 93 10.32 1.64 8.41
N ILE A 94 10.22 1.44 9.72
CA ILE A 94 9.99 0.12 10.33
C ILE A 94 8.65 -0.46 9.88
N ALA A 95 7.58 0.35 9.84
CA ALA A 95 6.27 -0.09 9.36
C ALA A 95 6.31 -0.51 7.88
N PHE A 96 7.01 0.25 7.04
CA PHE A 96 7.26 -0.11 5.64
C PHE A 96 7.95 -1.46 5.52
N GLU A 97 9.08 -1.64 6.20
CA GLU A 97 9.86 -2.87 6.18
C GLU A 97 9.06 -4.05 6.72
N THR A 98 8.27 -3.83 7.77
CA THR A 98 7.36 -4.84 8.33
C THR A 98 6.32 -5.28 7.31
N LEU A 99 5.70 -4.32 6.59
CA LEU A 99 4.75 -4.62 5.52
C LEU A 99 5.42 -5.43 4.40
N MET A 100 6.57 -4.98 3.89
CA MET A 100 7.29 -5.66 2.80
C MET A 100 7.69 -7.09 3.20
N ASN A 101 8.19 -7.28 4.42
CA ASN A 101 8.52 -8.59 4.96
C ASN A 101 7.28 -9.49 5.09
N ALA A 102 6.16 -8.95 5.59
CA ALA A 102 4.92 -9.71 5.77
C ALA A 102 4.36 -10.25 4.45
N ILE A 103 4.55 -9.51 3.35
CA ILE A 103 4.09 -9.91 2.01
C ILE A 103 5.19 -10.65 1.20
N GLU A 104 6.29 -11.05 1.84
CA GLU A 104 7.45 -11.71 1.23
C GLU A 104 7.98 -10.95 0.00
N TRP A 105 8.10 -9.62 0.13
CA TRP A 105 8.67 -8.77 -0.90
C TRP A 105 10.05 -8.28 -0.46
N PRO A 106 11.15 -8.73 -1.09
CA PRO A 106 12.51 -8.48 -0.63
C PRO A 106 13.00 -7.09 -1.08
N ILE A 107 12.26 -6.04 -0.71
CA ILE A 107 12.65 -4.65 -0.98
C ILE A 107 12.64 -3.84 0.32
N SER A 108 13.70 -3.08 0.52
CA SER A 108 13.82 -2.12 1.61
C SER A 108 13.21 -0.76 1.23
N PHE A 109 12.97 0.08 2.24
CA PHE A 109 12.46 1.45 2.00
C PHE A 109 13.42 2.31 1.16
N SER A 110 14.74 2.12 1.31
CA SER A 110 15.76 2.85 0.54
C SER A 110 15.77 2.45 -0.94
N GLU A 111 15.57 1.16 -1.21
CA GLU A 111 15.48 0.64 -2.58
C GLU A 111 14.23 1.16 -3.28
N ILE A 112 13.06 1.12 -2.63
CA ILE A 112 11.82 1.63 -3.23
C ILE A 112 11.88 3.15 -3.49
N LEU A 113 12.53 3.93 -2.60
CA LEU A 113 12.72 5.37 -2.80
C LEU A 113 13.54 5.67 -4.05
N THR A 114 14.52 4.82 -4.35
CA THR A 114 15.36 4.95 -5.55
C THR A 114 14.54 4.67 -6.79
N ILE A 115 13.73 3.61 -6.78
CA ILE A 115 12.84 3.23 -7.89
C ILE A 115 11.79 4.30 -8.15
N SER A 116 11.13 4.81 -7.10
CA SER A 116 10.13 5.86 -7.20
C SER A 116 10.67 7.06 -7.98
N ARG A 117 11.91 7.51 -7.74
CA ARG A 117 12.47 8.68 -8.44
C ARG A 117 12.76 8.48 -9.93
N THR A 118 12.81 7.23 -10.39
CA THR A 118 13.14 6.87 -11.78
C THR A 118 11.93 6.52 -12.64
N GLU A 119 10.77 6.31 -12.01
CA GLU A 119 9.45 6.14 -12.65
C GLU A 119 8.64 7.43 -12.62
#